data_AF-A0A2V7ETQ8-F1
#
_entry.id   AF-A0A2V7ETQ8-F1
#
_cell.length_a   1.000
_cell.length_b   1.000
_cell.length_c   1.000
_cell.angle_alpha   90.00
_cell.angle_beta   90.00
_cell.angle_gamma   90.00
#
_symmetry.space_group_name_H-M   'P 1'
#
loop_
_entity.id
_entity.type
_entity.pdbx_description
1 polymer ?
#
loop_
_entity_poly.entity_id
_entity_poly.type
_entity_poly.pdbx_seq_one_letter_code
_entity_poly.pdbx_strand_id
1 'polypeptide(L)'
;NRHLGVLPDLRGADCPLWAFALNRPESAGYSIHTVSERVDAGDVVLRRRVPIAEPSLQRYLRRLRREASHGFVEVLDDLLRGVPLPRELQHGAGWYCPPAGLVTKLRAQHNYARLLRSASLTLTPKSA
;
A
#
# COMPACT_ATOMS: atom_id res chain seq x y z
N ASN A 1 -11.15 -8.94 -1.20
CA ASN A 1 -11.00 -7.67 -0.46
C ASN A 1 -9.93 -6.83 -1.14
N ARG A 2 -10.12 -5.50 -1.19
CA ARG A 2 -9.14 -4.53 -1.70
C ARG A 2 -8.51 -3.81 -0.51
N HIS A 3 -7.28 -4.19 -0.17
CA HIS A 3 -6.53 -3.70 0.98
C HIS A 3 -5.50 -2.64 0.57
N LEU A 4 -5.41 -1.53 1.31
CA LEU A 4 -4.44 -0.45 1.04
C LEU A 4 -3.12 -0.67 1.81
N GLY A 5 -2.56 -1.87 1.71
CA GLY A 5 -1.26 -2.23 2.25
C GLY A 5 -0.63 -3.36 1.43
N VAL A 6 0.68 -3.50 1.51
CA VAL A 6 1.43 -4.57 0.84
C VAL A 6 1.51 -5.76 1.80
N LEU A 7 0.59 -6.72 1.66
CA LEU A 7 0.51 -7.91 2.51
C LEU A 7 1.76 -8.80 2.36
N PRO A 8 2.12 -9.61 3.38
CA PRO A 8 1.39 -9.84 4.63
C PRO A 8 1.54 -8.74 5.68
N ASP A 9 2.42 -7.76 5.46
CA ASP A 9 2.66 -6.66 6.39
C ASP A 9 1.54 -5.62 6.38
N LEU A 10 1.39 -4.92 7.52
CA LEU A 10 0.42 -3.84 7.72
C LEU A 10 -1.02 -4.29 7.43
N ARG A 11 -1.51 -5.29 8.15
CA ARG A 11 -2.93 -5.68 8.17
C ARG A 11 -3.74 -4.67 8.97
N GLY A 12 -5.05 -4.59 8.76
CA GLY A 12 -5.95 -3.73 9.53
C GLY A 12 -6.23 -2.39 8.84
N ALA A 13 -6.19 -1.31 9.60
CA ALA A 13 -6.69 -0.01 9.17
C ALA A 13 -5.57 1.00 8.89
N ASP A 14 -5.87 1.99 8.03
CA ASP A 14 -5.02 3.15 7.76
C ASP A 14 -3.56 2.81 7.38
N CYS A 15 -3.34 1.64 6.76
CA CYS A 15 -2.03 1.06 6.50
C CYS A 15 -1.06 1.97 5.74
N PRO A 16 -1.49 2.82 4.77
CA PRO A 16 -0.57 3.76 4.13
C PRO A 16 -0.05 4.82 5.11
N LEU A 17 -0.86 5.23 6.09
CA LEU A 17 -0.42 6.17 7.12
C LEU A 17 0.61 5.51 8.04
N TRP A 18 0.38 4.26 8.42
CA TRP A 18 1.36 3.50 9.20
C TRP A 18 2.66 3.25 8.46
N ALA A 19 2.61 2.92 7.17
CA ALA A 19 3.80 2.75 6.32
C ALA A 19 4.70 3.99 6.40
N PHE A 20 4.15 5.19 6.21
CA PHE A 20 4.93 6.42 6.30
C PHE A 20 5.28 6.82 7.74
N ALA A 21 4.38 6.63 8.72
CA ALA A 21 4.67 6.94 10.11
C ALA A 21 5.83 6.10 10.67
N LEU A 22 5.95 4.84 10.23
CA LEU A 22 7.02 3.91 10.59
C LEU A 22 8.25 4.05 9.67
N ASN A 23 8.25 4.99 8.74
CA ASN A 23 9.32 5.20 7.76
C ASN A 23 9.65 3.96 6.91
N ARG A 24 8.61 3.23 6.50
CA ARG A 24 8.65 2.02 5.65
C ARG A 24 7.97 2.27 4.30
N PRO A 25 8.55 3.13 3.43
CA PRO A 25 7.94 3.45 2.14
C PRO A 25 7.80 2.24 1.19
N GLU A 26 8.60 1.19 1.38
CA GLU A 26 8.52 -0.08 0.65
C GLU A 26 7.21 -0.85 0.91
N SER A 27 6.55 -0.59 2.05
CA SER A 27 5.25 -1.14 2.41
C SER A 27 4.08 -0.30 1.87
N ALA A 28 4.36 0.81 1.17
CA ALA A 28 3.34 1.68 0.62
C ALA A 28 2.84 1.15 -0.74
N GLY A 29 1.59 0.72 -0.76
CA GLY A 29 0.99 0.04 -1.90
C GLY A 29 -0.35 -0.58 -1.54
N TYR A 30 -0.77 -1.57 -2.31
CA TYR A 30 -2.04 -2.25 -2.10
C TYR A 30 -1.95 -3.73 -2.44
N SER A 31 -2.90 -4.48 -1.90
CA SER A 31 -3.08 -5.90 -2.16
C SER A 31 -4.56 -6.20 -2.41
N ILE A 32 -4.82 -7.18 -3.27
CA ILE A 32 -6.13 -7.79 -3.45
C ILE A 32 -5.99 -9.23 -3.02
N HIS A 33 -6.87 -9.66 -2.14
CA HIS A 33 -6.79 -10.98 -1.54
C HIS A 33 -8.17 -11.57 -1.29
N THR A 34 -8.23 -12.88 -1.11
CA THR A 34 -9.45 -13.58 -0.70
C THR A 34 -9.84 -13.20 0.72
N VAL A 35 -11.13 -13.27 1.05
CA VAL A 35 -11.58 -13.04 2.42
C VAL A 35 -11.39 -14.33 3.22
N SER A 36 -10.92 -14.21 4.46
CA SER A 36 -10.83 -15.30 5.41
C SER A 36 -11.32 -14.82 6.79
N GLU A 37 -11.38 -15.71 7.77
CA GLU A 37 -11.84 -15.38 9.13
C GLU A 37 -10.96 -14.36 9.85
N ARG A 38 -9.68 -14.30 9.48
CA ARG A 38 -8.71 -13.36 10.07
C ARG A 38 -8.58 -12.12 9.17
N VAL A 39 -8.54 -10.95 9.81
CA VAL A 39 -8.39 -9.65 9.12
C VAL A 39 -7.19 -9.68 8.18
N ASP A 40 -7.44 -9.35 6.91
CA ASP A 40 -6.48 -9.26 5.80
C ASP A 40 -5.54 -10.47 5.64
N ALA A 41 -6.04 -11.68 5.94
CA ALA A 41 -5.23 -12.90 5.99
C ALA A 41 -5.44 -13.91 4.86
N GLY A 42 -6.39 -13.70 3.95
CA GLY A 42 -6.62 -14.63 2.85
C GLY A 42 -5.56 -14.54 1.75
N ASP A 43 -5.49 -15.53 0.88
CA ASP A 43 -4.50 -15.62 -0.20
C ASP A 43 -4.47 -14.36 -1.07
N VAL A 44 -3.27 -13.89 -1.37
CA VAL A 44 -3.05 -12.71 -2.19
C VAL A 44 -3.18 -13.08 -3.66
N VAL A 45 -4.03 -12.33 -4.37
CA VAL A 45 -4.26 -12.45 -5.81
C VAL A 45 -3.41 -11.43 -6.58
N LEU A 46 -3.31 -10.21 -6.05
CA LEU A 46 -2.53 -9.15 -6.69
C LEU A 46 -1.90 -8.28 -5.62
N ARG A 47 -0.66 -7.84 -5.87
CA ARG A 47 0.08 -6.94 -4.98
C ARG A 47 0.85 -5.95 -5.82
N ARG A 48 0.74 -4.66 -5.53
CA ARG A 48 1.53 -3.62 -6.18
C ARG A 48 2.01 -2.58 -5.18
N ARG A 49 3.28 -2.21 -5.29
CA ARG A 49 3.85 -1.05 -4.62
C ARG A 49 3.51 0.21 -5.39
N VAL A 50 3.28 1.31 -4.70
CA VAL A 50 3.03 2.61 -5.32
C VAL A 50 4.13 3.58 -4.88
N PRO A 51 5.03 3.98 -5.79
CA PRO A 51 6.18 4.81 -5.44
C PRO A 51 5.77 6.20 -4.97
N ILE A 52 6.59 6.79 -4.10
CA ILE A 52 6.44 8.18 -3.65
C ILE A 52 6.78 9.10 -4.83
N ALA A 53 5.76 9.75 -5.39
CA ALA A 53 5.94 10.68 -6.51
C ALA A 53 4.95 11.84 -6.52
N GLU A 54 4.08 11.95 -5.49
CA GLU A 54 3.11 13.04 -5.43
C GLU A 54 3.63 14.17 -4.53
N PRO A 55 3.26 15.42 -4.79
CA PRO A 55 3.73 16.57 -4.01
C PRO A 55 3.25 16.58 -2.55
N SER A 56 2.27 15.75 -2.19
CA SER A 56 1.78 15.64 -0.82
C SER A 56 1.26 14.24 -0.49
N LEU A 57 1.28 13.90 0.81
CA LEU A 57 0.71 12.63 1.29
C LEU A 57 -0.77 12.51 0.90
N GLN A 58 -1.56 13.58 0.99
CA GLN A 58 -2.97 13.53 0.61
C GLN A 58 -3.16 13.17 -0.87
N ARG A 59 -2.34 13.75 -1.77
CA ARG A 59 -2.40 13.44 -3.20
C ARG A 59 -1.92 12.02 -3.49
N TYR A 60 -0.89 11.56 -2.78
CA TYR A 60 -0.48 10.16 -2.79
C TYR A 60 -1.61 9.21 -2.38
N LEU A 61 -2.29 9.46 -1.27
CA LEU A 61 -3.41 8.61 -0.81
C LEU A 61 -4.58 8.59 -1.80
N ARG A 62 -4.80 9.68 -2.55
CA ARG A 62 -5.79 9.70 -3.64
C ARG A 62 -5.34 8.83 -4.81
N ARG A 63 -4.08 8.95 -5.24
CA ARG A 63 -3.51 8.10 -6.30
C ARG A 63 -3.53 6.63 -5.89
N LEU A 64 -3.02 6.29 -4.71
CA LEU A 64 -3.00 4.93 -4.18
C LEU A 64 -4.39 4.28 -4.24
N ARG A 65 -5.44 5.00 -3.78
CA ARG A 65 -6.82 4.51 -3.86
C ARG A 65 -7.29 4.28 -5.30
N ARG A 66 -6.90 5.14 -6.23
CA ARG A 66 -7.24 4.99 -7.66
C ARG A 66 -6.54 3.77 -8.27
N GLU A 67 -5.23 3.62 -8.07
CA GLU A 67 -4.46 2.46 -8.56
C GLU A 67 -5.02 1.16 -7.98
N ALA A 68 -5.33 1.15 -6.68
CA ALA A 68 -5.95 -0.01 -6.03
C ALA A 68 -7.32 -0.35 -6.61
N SER A 69 -8.13 0.66 -6.98
CA SER A 69 -9.41 0.44 -7.65
C SER A 69 -9.22 -0.14 -9.05
N HIS A 70 -8.24 0.35 -9.83
CA HIS A 70 -7.93 -0.23 -11.15
C HIS A 70 -7.51 -1.69 -11.03
N GLY A 71 -6.55 -2.00 -10.14
CA GLY A 71 -6.15 -3.39 -9.90
C GLY A 71 -7.31 -4.28 -9.44
N PHE A 72 -8.28 -3.71 -8.71
CA PHE A 72 -9.46 -4.48 -8.28
C PHE A 72 -10.38 -4.81 -9.45
N VAL A 73 -10.59 -3.87 -10.37
CA VAL A 73 -11.34 -4.11 -11.61
C VAL A 73 -10.62 -5.15 -12.47
N GLU A 74 -9.29 -5.10 -12.61
CA GLU A 74 -8.52 -6.12 -13.34
C GLU A 74 -8.78 -7.54 -12.80
N VAL A 75 -8.72 -7.71 -11.48
CA VAL A 75 -8.98 -9.02 -10.84
C VAL A 75 -10.44 -9.46 -11.01
N LEU A 76 -11.41 -8.54 -10.97
CA LEU A 76 -12.82 -8.85 -11.19
C LEU A 76 -13.08 -9.27 -12.63
N ASP A 77 -12.46 -8.60 -13.59
CA ASP A 77 -12.54 -8.91 -15.02
C ASP A 77 -12.05 -10.34 -15.30
N ASP A 78 -10.89 -10.72 -14.75
CA ASP A 78 -10.35 -12.08 -14.86
C ASP A 78 -11.29 -13.11 -14.24
N LEU A 79 -11.82 -12.81 -13.05
CA LEU A 79 -12.77 -13.68 -12.35
C LEU A 79 -14.05 -13.90 -13.18
N LEU A 80 -14.62 -12.84 -13.76
CA LEU A 80 -15.84 -12.91 -14.56
C LEU A 80 -15.65 -13.65 -15.89
N ARG A 81 -14.43 -13.61 -16.45
CA ARG A 81 -14.05 -14.38 -17.65
C ARG A 81 -13.70 -15.84 -17.33
N GLY A 82 -13.72 -16.24 -16.07
CA GLY A 82 -13.33 -17.59 -15.64
C GLY A 82 -11.83 -17.85 -15.73
N VAL A 83 -11.00 -16.80 -15.81
CA VAL A 83 -9.54 -16.93 -15.74
C VAL A 83 -9.16 -17.33 -14.32
N PRO A 84 -8.40 -18.42 -14.12
CA PRO A 84 -7.92 -18.78 -12.79
C PRO A 84 -7.06 -17.68 -12.19
N LEU A 85 -7.49 -17.15 -11.04
CA LEU A 85 -6.74 -16.14 -10.31
C LEU A 85 -5.54 -16.78 -9.59
N PRO A 86 -4.34 -16.17 -9.66
CA PRO A 86 -3.23 -16.60 -8.83
C PRO A 86 -3.60 -16.47 -7.34
N ARG A 87 -3.09 -17.39 -6.51
CA ARG A 87 -3.33 -17.39 -5.06
C ARG A 87 -2.02 -17.68 -4.33
N GLU A 88 -1.37 -16.62 -3.88
CA GLU A 88 -0.19 -16.68 -3.03
C GLU A 88 -0.63 -16.79 -1.56
N LEU A 89 -0.31 -17.91 -0.92
CA LEU A 89 -0.52 -18.08 0.51
C LEU A 89 0.29 -17.04 1.29
N GLN A 90 -0.36 -16.37 2.24
CA GLN A 90 0.35 -15.45 3.13
C GLN A 90 1.11 -16.24 4.22
N HIS A 91 2.43 -16.30 4.13
CA HIS A 91 3.28 -16.87 5.18
C HIS A 91 3.52 -15.86 6.30
N GLY A 92 3.17 -16.23 7.54
CA GLY A 92 3.36 -15.39 8.73
C GLY A 92 2.19 -14.46 9.05
N ALA A 93 2.09 -14.06 10.32
CA ALA A 93 1.18 -13.02 10.77
C ALA A 93 1.95 -11.69 10.72
N GLY A 94 1.93 -11.01 9.57
CA GLY A 94 2.46 -9.64 9.48
C GLY A 94 1.79 -8.71 10.49
N TRP A 95 2.33 -7.52 10.69
CA TRP A 95 1.92 -6.65 11.79
C TRP A 95 0.51 -6.07 11.59
N TYR A 96 -0.31 -6.09 12.64
CA TYR A 96 -1.63 -5.45 12.66
C TYR A 96 -1.54 -3.96 13.00
N CYS A 97 -2.24 -3.14 12.24
CA CYS A 97 -2.33 -1.70 12.36
C CYS A 97 -3.74 -1.28 12.82
N PRO A 98 -3.88 -0.63 13.99
CA PRO A 98 -5.16 -0.04 14.39
C PRO A 98 -5.44 1.25 13.58
N PRO A 99 -6.66 1.81 13.64
CA PRO A 99 -6.95 3.12 13.07
C PRO A 99 -5.94 4.19 13.52
N ALA A 100 -5.48 5.01 12.58
CA ALA A 100 -4.41 5.96 12.84
C ALA A 100 -4.90 7.16 13.67
N GLY A 101 -4.28 7.36 14.83
CA GLY A 101 -4.47 8.56 15.66
C GLY A 101 -3.79 9.80 15.08
N LEU A 102 -3.99 10.95 15.73
CA LEU A 102 -3.44 12.24 15.29
C LEU A 102 -1.90 12.21 15.20
N VAL A 103 -1.23 11.64 16.20
CA VAL A 103 0.25 11.54 16.23
C VAL A 103 0.76 10.73 15.03
N THR A 104 0.13 9.60 14.71
CA THR A 104 0.49 8.76 13.56
C THR A 104 0.29 9.53 12.25
N LYS A 105 -0.82 10.26 12.11
CA LYS A 105 -1.10 11.10 10.93
C LYS A 105 -0.05 12.19 10.73
N LEU A 106 0.33 12.91 11.80
CA LEU A 106 1.35 13.96 11.74
C LEU A 106 2.74 13.37 11.40
N ARG A 107 3.11 12.24 12.01
CA ARG A 107 4.36 11.53 11.69
C ARG A 107 4.39 11.07 10.23
N ALA A 108 3.30 10.52 9.72
CA ALA A 108 3.18 10.10 8.34
C ALA A 108 3.38 11.28 7.37
N GLN A 109 2.75 12.42 7.65
CA GLN A 109 2.91 13.65 6.85
C GLN A 109 4.35 14.13 6.84
N HIS A 110 4.99 14.22 8.02
CA HIS A 110 6.38 14.63 8.14
C HIS A 110 7.33 13.70 7.36
N ASN A 111 7.21 12.39 7.58
CA ASN A 111 8.07 11.39 6.94
C ASN A 111 7.87 11.36 5.42
N TYR A 112 6.63 11.43 4.93
CA TYR A 112 6.34 11.49 3.51
C TYR A 112 7.06 12.68 2.84
N ALA A 113 6.92 13.88 3.42
CA ALA A 113 7.55 15.09 2.89
C ALA A 113 9.09 14.97 2.90
N ARG A 114 9.68 14.38 3.94
CA ARG A 114 11.13 14.13 3.99
C ARG A 114 11.58 13.14 2.90
N LEU A 115 10.88 12.01 2.75
CA LEU A 115 11.20 10.98 1.76
C LEU A 115 11.08 11.49 0.32
N LEU A 116 10.06 12.31 0.03
CA LEU A 116 9.88 12.93 -1.28
C LEU A 116 11.07 13.81 -1.67
N ARG A 117 11.58 14.61 -0.72
CA ARG A 117 12.78 15.44 -0.94
C ARG A 117 14.02 14.58 -1.23
N SER A 118 14.23 13.52 -0.45
CA SER A 118 15.34 12.59 -0.67
C SER A 118 15.28 11.91 -2.04
N ALA A 119 14.09 11.47 -2.47
CA ALA A 119 13.89 10.85 -3.78
C ALA A 119 14.15 11.83 -4.94
N SER A 120 13.82 13.11 -4.75
CA SER A 120 14.07 14.16 -5.76
C SER A 120 15.56 14.47 -5.91
N LEU A 121 16.32 14.46 -4.81
CA LEU A 121 17.77 14.71 -4.81
C LEU A 121 18.58 13.59 -5.47
N THR A 122 18.10 12.35 -5.42
CA THR A 122 18.73 11.21 -6.11
C THR A 122 18.52 11.22 -7.63
N LEU A 123 17.55 11.99 -8.14
CA LEU A 123 17.22 12.06 -9.56
C LEU A 123 17.86 13.24 -10.30
N THR A 124 18.47 14.19 -9.59
CA THR A 124 19.33 15.20 -10.19
C THR A 124 20.72 14.61 -10.45
N PRO A 125 21.17 14.43 -11.70
CA PRO A 125 22.55 14.06 -11.96
C PRO A 125 23.44 15.17 -11.40
N LYS A 126 24.57 14.80 -10.77
CA LYS A 126 25.65 15.77 -10.56
C LYS A 126 26.08 16.26 -11.95
N SER A 127 25.72 17.48 -12.30
CA SER A 127 26.35 18.19 -13.41
C SER A 127 27.84 18.26 -13.10
N ALA A 128 28.65 17.54 -13.90
CA ALA A 128 30.10 17.66 -13.89
C ALA A 128 30.52 18.95 -14.59
#